data_AF-A0A2S9EXN4-F1
#
_entry.id   AF-A0A2S9EXN4-F1
#
_cell.length_a   1.000
_cell.length_b   1.000
_cell.length_c   1.000
_cell.angle_alpha   90.00
_cell.angle_beta   90.00
_cell.angle_gamma   90.00
#
_symmetry.space_group_name_H-M   'P 1'
#
loop_
_entity.id
_entity.type
_entity.pdbx_description
1 polymer ?
#
loop_
_entity_poly.entity_id
_entity_poly.type
_entity_poly.pdbx_seq_one_letter_code
_entity_poly.pdbx_strand_id
1 'polypeptide(L)'
;MPLIIERVTDEHGNPIANGGETTSSKLTLSGKTTQANQQLEIKNGETLITQSTSDGNSNWDALARGLASGQYAFYAQAGNETSARWQVTVN
;
A
#
# COMPACT_ATOMS: atom_id res chain seq x y z
N MET A 1 0.97 -15.02 10.40
CA MET A 1 0.13 -13.96 9.81
C MET A 1 0.86 -13.43 8.60
N PRO A 2 0.36 -13.55 7.36
CA PRO A 2 1.12 -13.12 6.18
C PRO A 2 1.16 -11.59 6.05
N LEU A 3 2.16 -11.07 5.34
CA LEU A 3 2.19 -9.69 4.88
C LEU A 3 1.06 -9.44 3.88
N ILE A 4 0.13 -8.54 4.21
CA ILE A 4 -1.05 -8.24 3.39
C ILE A 4 -1.31 -6.75 3.33
N ILE A 5 -1.81 -6.29 2.18
CA ILE A 5 -2.53 -5.02 2.04
C ILE A 5 -4.01 -5.34 2.31
N GLU A 6 -4.59 -4.74 3.33
CA GLU A 6 -5.97 -5.00 3.76
C GLU A 6 -6.94 -3.98 3.17
N ARG A 7 -6.51 -2.70 3.09
CA ARG A 7 -7.36 -1.63 2.59
C ARG A 7 -6.54 -0.51 1.95
N VAL A 8 -7.07 0.02 0.87
CA VAL A 8 -6.59 1.25 0.22
C VAL A 8 -7.70 2.29 0.26
N THR A 9 -7.38 3.53 0.61
CA THR A 9 -8.31 4.66 0.58
C THR A 9 -7.73 5.86 -0.14
N ASP A 10 -8.59 6.72 -0.68
CA ASP A 10 -8.19 8.02 -1.22
C ASP A 10 -7.88 9.05 -0.10
N GLU A 11 -7.57 10.29 -0.50
CA GLU A 11 -7.32 11.43 0.39
C GLU A 11 -8.50 11.88 1.25
N HIS A 12 -9.72 11.46 0.91
CA HIS A 12 -10.93 11.72 1.67
C HIS A 12 -11.32 10.53 2.58
N GLY A 13 -10.56 9.44 2.52
CA GLY A 13 -10.83 8.21 3.27
C GLY A 13 -11.85 7.29 2.60
N ASN A 14 -12.21 7.53 1.35
CA ASN A 14 -13.09 6.63 0.61
C ASN A 14 -12.33 5.35 0.24
N PRO A 15 -12.89 4.15 0.52
CA PRO A 15 -12.23 2.89 0.20
C PRO A 15 -12.19 2.67 -1.31
N ILE A 16 -11.05 2.19 -1.79
CA ILE A 16 -10.83 1.79 -3.18
C ILE A 16 -10.64 0.27 -3.18
N ALA A 17 -11.58 -0.45 -3.79
CA ALA A 17 -11.49 -1.90 -3.92
C ALA A 17 -10.29 -2.33 -4.78
N ASN A 18 -9.86 -3.59 -4.67
CA ASN A 18 -8.83 -4.14 -5.55
C ASN A 18 -9.35 -4.19 -7.00
N GLY A 19 -8.65 -3.51 -7.91
CA GLY A 19 -9.10 -3.27 -9.29
C GLY A 19 -10.01 -2.05 -9.44
N GLY A 20 -10.18 -1.26 -8.39
CA GLY A 20 -10.96 -0.02 -8.40
C GLY A 20 -10.21 1.17 -9.00
N GLU A 21 -10.90 2.30 -9.08
CA GLU A 21 -10.38 3.53 -9.67
C GLU A 21 -10.53 4.72 -8.74
N THR A 22 -9.73 5.76 -8.94
CA THR A 22 -9.77 7.02 -8.19
C THR A 22 -9.20 8.16 -9.03
N THR A 23 -9.60 9.40 -8.74
CA THR A 23 -8.97 10.61 -9.29
C THR A 23 -7.99 11.25 -8.32
N SER A 24 -7.80 10.65 -7.14
CA SER A 24 -6.87 11.16 -6.13
C SER A 24 -5.45 10.72 -6.45
N SER A 25 -4.52 11.67 -6.34
CA SER A 25 -3.07 11.43 -6.47
C SER A 25 -2.41 11.02 -5.15
N LYS A 26 -3.21 10.80 -4.09
CA LYS A 26 -2.78 10.47 -2.73
C LYS A 26 -3.58 9.31 -2.18
N LEU A 27 -2.90 8.21 -1.88
CA LEU A 27 -3.55 7.00 -1.38
C LEU A 27 -2.96 6.58 -0.04
N THR A 28 -3.83 6.15 0.86
CA THR A 28 -3.42 5.49 2.11
C THR A 28 -3.59 4.00 1.93
N LEU A 29 -2.49 3.25 1.99
CA LEU A 29 -2.48 1.79 2.00
C LEU A 29 -2.28 1.34 3.45
N SER A 30 -3.09 0.40 3.89
CA SER A 30 -3.08 -0.11 5.26
C SER A 30 -3.12 -1.63 5.25
N GLY A 31 -2.48 -2.25 6.23
CA GLY A 31 -2.40 -3.70 6.28
C GLY A 31 -1.66 -4.25 7.48
N LYS A 32 -1.25 -5.52 7.37
CA LYS A 32 -0.61 -6.29 8.44
C LYS A 32 0.66 -6.96 7.95
N THR A 33 1.57 -7.26 8.86
CA THR A 33 2.83 -7.97 8.62
C THR A 33 3.10 -9.03 9.70
N THR A 34 4.11 -9.88 9.53
CA THR A 34 4.49 -10.86 10.58
C THR A 34 5.16 -10.20 11.79
N GLN A 35 5.95 -9.15 11.56
CA GLN A 35 6.83 -8.55 12.56
C GLN A 35 6.44 -7.12 12.91
N ALA A 36 6.40 -6.81 14.20
CA ALA A 36 6.20 -5.47 14.72
C ALA A 36 7.47 -4.62 14.54
N ASN A 37 7.32 -3.29 14.41
CA ASN A 37 8.43 -2.35 14.21
C ASN A 37 9.32 -2.67 13.00
N GLN A 38 8.76 -3.33 11.99
CA GLN A 38 9.44 -3.75 10.78
C GLN A 38 9.28 -2.68 9.70
N GLN A 39 10.37 -2.32 9.00
CA GLN A 39 10.29 -1.46 7.84
C GLN A 39 9.62 -2.18 6.66
N LEU A 40 8.70 -1.48 5.99
CA LEU A 40 7.99 -1.92 4.80
C LEU A 40 8.25 -0.97 3.64
N GLU A 41 8.37 -1.55 2.46
CA GLU A 41 8.45 -0.84 1.19
C GLU A 41 7.19 -1.10 0.38
N ILE A 42 6.51 -0.03 -0.03
CA ILE A 42 5.32 -0.12 -0.88
C ILE A 42 5.79 0.22 -2.29
N LYS A 43 5.60 -0.73 -3.22
CA LYS A 43 6.18 -0.69 -4.56
C LYS A 43 5.12 -0.92 -5.63
N ASN A 44 5.39 -0.41 -6.83
CA ASN A 44 4.66 -0.74 -8.06
C ASN A 44 5.68 -1.26 -9.09
N GLY A 45 5.67 -2.56 -9.36
CA GLY A 45 6.80 -3.20 -10.06
C GLY A 45 8.11 -3.01 -9.27
N GLU A 46 9.18 -2.61 -9.92
CA GLU A 46 10.46 -2.35 -9.24
C GLU A 46 10.52 -0.98 -8.55
N THR A 47 9.60 -0.08 -8.87
CA THR A 47 9.58 1.29 -8.36
C THR A 47 9.11 1.35 -6.91
N LEU A 48 9.93 1.96 -6.05
CA LEU A 48 9.54 2.33 -4.69
C LEU A 48 8.60 3.54 -4.73
N ILE A 49 7.41 3.39 -4.16
CA ILE A 49 6.39 4.45 -4.08
C ILE A 49 6.51 5.18 -2.75
N THR A 50 6.59 4.44 -1.65
CA THR A 50 6.78 4.97 -0.30
C THR A 50 7.31 3.88 0.63
N GLN A 51 7.80 4.28 1.78
CA GLN A 51 8.11 3.38 2.89
C GLN A 51 7.15 3.61 4.05
N SER A 52 7.03 2.61 4.91
CA SER A 52 6.33 2.68 6.19
C SER A 52 7.02 1.77 7.22
N THR A 53 6.59 1.82 8.46
CA THR A 53 7.04 0.93 9.54
C THR A 53 5.81 0.38 10.24
N SER A 54 5.79 -0.92 10.51
CA SER A 54 4.71 -1.52 11.29
C SER A 54 4.77 -1.08 12.75
N ASP A 55 3.62 -0.97 13.39
CA ASP A 55 3.49 -0.66 14.81
C ASP A 55 3.82 -1.88 15.69
N GLY A 56 3.71 -1.70 17.02
CA GLY A 56 3.90 -2.76 18.02
C GLY A 56 2.93 -3.95 17.89
N ASN A 57 1.86 -3.80 17.12
CA ASN A 57 0.83 -4.81 16.86
C ASN A 57 0.93 -5.40 15.44
N SER A 58 2.01 -5.11 14.72
CA SER A 58 2.24 -5.54 13.34
C SER A 58 1.22 -5.00 12.32
N ASN A 59 0.54 -3.90 12.63
CA ASN A 59 -0.25 -3.14 11.66
C ASN A 59 0.63 -2.07 11.01
N TRP A 60 0.31 -1.65 9.79
CA TRP A 60 1.04 -0.59 9.13
C TRP A 60 0.11 0.25 8.27
N ASP A 61 0.48 1.52 8.10
CA ASP A 61 -0.17 2.48 7.23
C ASP A 61 0.89 3.23 6.42
N ALA A 62 0.69 3.35 5.11
CA ALA A 62 1.62 3.96 4.18
C ALA A 62 0.90 4.99 3.32
N LEU A 63 1.45 6.20 3.21
CA LEU A 63 0.85 7.29 2.46
C LEU A 63 1.61 7.53 1.16
N ALA A 64 1.08 7.01 0.06
CA ALA A 64 1.55 7.27 -1.30
C ALA A 64 1.09 8.66 -1.74
N ARG A 65 1.98 9.46 -2.34
CA ARG A 65 1.70 10.82 -2.80
C ARG A 65 2.30 11.06 -4.18
N GLY A 66 1.72 11.98 -4.93
CA GLY A 66 2.25 12.36 -6.23
C GLY A 66 2.09 11.27 -7.28
N LEU A 67 1.05 10.45 -7.16
CA LEU A 67 0.69 9.48 -8.18
C LEU A 67 0.16 10.22 -9.41
N ALA A 68 0.77 9.95 -10.57
CA ALA A 68 0.27 10.41 -11.86
C ALA A 68 -0.91 9.53 -12.30
N SER A 69 -1.64 9.96 -13.34
CA SER A 69 -2.64 9.09 -13.94
C SER A 69 -1.97 7.85 -14.56
N GLY A 70 -2.57 6.69 -14.32
CA GLY A 70 -2.02 5.40 -14.70
C GLY A 70 -2.52 4.25 -13.84
N GLN A 71 -2.13 3.04 -14.22
CA GLN A 71 -2.44 1.82 -13.48
C GLN A 71 -1.31 1.49 -12.50
N TYR A 72 -1.70 1.20 -11.27
CA TYR A 72 -0.79 0.82 -10.19
C TYR A 72 -1.15 -0.56 -9.67
N ALA A 73 -0.15 -1.42 -9.51
CA ALA A 73 -0.27 -2.72 -8.85
C ALA A 73 0.62 -2.72 -7.60
N PHE A 74 0.10 -2.11 -6.53
CA PHE A 74 0.84 -1.94 -5.29
C PHE A 74 1.07 -3.28 -4.59
N TYR A 75 2.29 -3.49 -4.09
CA TYR A 75 2.57 -4.56 -3.13
C TYR A 75 3.48 -4.04 -2.03
N ALA A 76 3.34 -4.61 -0.84
CA ALA A 76 4.23 -4.36 0.28
C ALA A 76 5.33 -5.42 0.31
N GLN A 77 6.54 -5.00 0.67
CA GLN A 77 7.68 -5.86 0.92
C GLN A 77 8.26 -5.55 2.30
N ALA A 78 8.53 -6.57 3.10
CA ALA A 78 9.12 -6.44 4.43
C ALA A 78 10.16 -7.55 4.62
N GLY A 79 11.45 -7.20 4.54
CA GLY A 79 12.53 -8.19 4.50
C GLY A 79 12.35 -9.18 3.35
N ASN A 80 12.13 -10.46 3.70
CA ASN A 80 11.92 -11.55 2.72
C ASN A 80 10.44 -11.81 2.41
N GLU A 81 9.51 -11.07 3.01
CA GLU A 81 8.08 -11.23 2.77
C GLU A 81 7.59 -10.27 1.69
N THR A 82 6.62 -10.72 0.89
CA THR A 82 5.99 -9.93 -0.17
C THR A 82 4.49 -10.19 -0.16
N SER A 83 3.68 -9.13 -0.18
CA SER A 83 2.21 -9.25 -0.21
C SER A 83 1.69 -9.62 -1.61
N ALA A 84 0.42 -10.02 -1.65
CA ALA A 84 -0.35 -9.95 -2.90
C ALA A 84 -0.43 -8.50 -3.41
N ARG A 85 -0.69 -8.35 -4.72
CA ARG A 85 -0.82 -7.04 -5.37
C ARG A 85 -2.25 -6.49 -5.20
N TRP A 86 -2.34 -5.20 -4.93
CA TRP A 86 -3.57 -4.41 -4.95
C TRP A 86 -3.56 -3.47 -6.16
N GLN A 87 -4.50 -3.67 -7.08
CA GLN A 87 -4.62 -2.89 -8.29
C GLN A 87 -5.47 -1.64 -8.04
N VAL A 88 -5.01 -0.49 -8.54
CA VAL A 88 -5.74 0.78 -8.53
C VAL A 88 -5.44 1.52 -9.83
N THR A 89 -6.47 2.06 -10.47
CA THR A 89 -6.32 3.01 -11.57
C THR A 89 -6.47 4.43 -11.04
N VAL A 90 -5.45 5.27 -11.28
CA VAL A 90 -5.52 6.70 -11.03
C VAL A 90 -5.86 7.40 -12.36
N ASN A 91 -6.94 8.18 -12.40
CA ASN A 91 -7.41 8.89 -13.59
C ASN A 91 -7.11 10.39 -13.53
#